data_AF-A0A6M3WBS5-F1
#
_entry.id   AF-A0A6M3WBS5-F1
#
_cell.length_a   1.000
_cell.length_b   1.000
_cell.length_c   1.000
_cell.angle_alpha   90.00
_cell.angle_beta   90.00
_cell.angle_gamma   90.00
#
_symmetry.space_group_name_H-M   'P 1'
#
loop_
_entity.id
_entity.type
_entity.pdbx_description
1 polymer ?
#
loop_
_entity_poly.entity_id
_entity_poly.type
_entity_poly.pdbx_seq_one_letter_code
_entity_poly.pdbx_strand_id
1 'polypeptide(L)'
;MYALCIWPVDNHMILYKHRLSVNNIFIILLYNIYIINNISELMIRHYFLIATRDFFLYQEPIEEILRERIRHYNNLEKDIDFCLTANLSFLNSPDLRMIEKQLIKPSVAIVSLNPKFIDWLKLRTNYAIKGSFMSSRLQMNNSLVTIDD
;
A
#
# COMPACT_ATOMS: atom_id res chain seq x y z
N MET A 1 -18.59 -28.57 -19.87
CA MET A 1 -17.51 -27.60 -19.54
C MET A 1 -16.98 -27.98 -18.16
N TYR A 2 -15.69 -28.26 -18.03
CA TYR A 2 -15.05 -28.63 -16.76
C TYR A 2 -14.49 -27.36 -16.11
N ALA A 3 -14.58 -27.23 -14.80
CA ALA A 3 -13.85 -26.20 -14.06
C ALA A 3 -12.66 -26.85 -13.35
N LEU A 4 -11.48 -26.22 -13.44
CA LEU A 4 -10.36 -26.51 -12.56
C LEU A 4 -10.60 -25.75 -11.27
N CYS A 5 -10.77 -26.47 -10.16
CA CYS A 5 -10.80 -25.88 -8.83
C CYS A 5 -9.53 -26.27 -8.08
N ILE A 6 -8.90 -25.28 -7.44
CA ILE A 6 -7.73 -25.48 -6.59
C ILE A 6 -8.22 -25.38 -5.15
N TRP A 7 -8.03 -26.44 -4.36
CA TRP A 7 -8.34 -26.43 -2.93
C TRP A 7 -7.04 -26.46 -2.13
N PRO A 8 -6.89 -25.60 -1.10
CA PRO A 8 -5.78 -25.70 -0.16
C PRO A 8 -6.07 -26.83 0.83
N VAL A 9 -5.16 -27.80 0.90
CA VAL A 9 -5.10 -28.80 1.97
C VAL A 9 -3.68 -28.76 2.51
N ASP A 10 -3.52 -28.42 3.78
CA ASP A 10 -2.26 -28.50 4.54
C ASP A 10 -1.01 -28.03 3.76
N ASN A 11 -1.02 -26.76 3.34
CA ASN A 11 0.07 -26.09 2.59
C ASN A 11 0.41 -26.65 1.19
N HIS A 12 -0.43 -27.53 0.62
CA HIS A 12 -0.31 -27.95 -0.78
C HIS A 12 -1.57 -27.61 -1.60
N MET A 13 -1.35 -27.15 -2.84
CA MET A 13 -2.42 -26.91 -3.81
C MET A 13 -2.70 -28.18 -4.62
N ILE A 14 -3.92 -28.72 -4.54
CA ILE A 14 -4.35 -29.87 -5.33
C ILE A 14 -5.37 -29.44 -6.39
N LEU A 15 -5.15 -29.87 -7.63
CA LEU A 15 -5.97 -29.57 -8.80
C LEU A 15 -7.04 -30.66 -9.01
N TYR A 16 -8.31 -30.29 -8.88
CA TYR A 16 -9.43 -31.19 -9.18
C TYR A 16 -10.17 -30.76 -10.45
N LYS A 17 -10.43 -31.73 -11.34
CA LYS A 17 -11.22 -31.55 -12.57
C LYS A 17 -12.62 -32.08 -12.35
N HIS A 18 -13.59 -31.19 -12.11
CA HIS A 18 -14.98 -31.59 -11.83
C HIS A 18 -15.94 -31.18 -12.97
N ARG A 19 -16.95 -32.01 -13.25
CA ARG A 19 -18.02 -31.74 -14.22
C ARG A 19 -19.02 -30.75 -13.61
N LEU A 20 -19.28 -29.62 -14.28
CA LEU A 20 -20.17 -28.55 -13.81
C LEU A 20 -21.63 -29.03 -13.70
N SER A 21 -22.12 -29.12 -12.47
CA SER A 21 -23.54 -29.26 -12.09
C SER A 21 -23.96 -28.02 -11.28
N VAL A 22 -25.26 -27.75 -11.13
CA VAL A 22 -25.83 -26.59 -10.41
C VAL A 22 -25.24 -26.42 -9.00
N ASN A 23 -24.86 -27.52 -8.35
CA ASN A 23 -24.16 -27.52 -7.04
C ASN A 23 -22.78 -26.82 -7.08
N ASN A 24 -22.11 -26.75 -8.23
CA ASN A 24 -20.80 -26.10 -8.35
C ASN A 24 -20.90 -24.57 -8.33
N ILE A 25 -22.02 -23.98 -8.74
CA ILE A 25 -22.22 -22.52 -8.66
C ILE A 25 -22.32 -22.08 -7.20
N PHE A 26 -23.04 -22.85 -6.38
CA PHE A 26 -23.18 -22.58 -4.94
C PHE A 26 -21.84 -22.67 -4.20
N ILE A 27 -21.00 -23.66 -4.54
CA ILE A 27 -19.65 -23.80 -3.97
C ILE A 27 -18.74 -22.63 -4.37
N ILE A 28 -18.77 -22.21 -5.65
CA ILE A 28 -18.00 -21.05 -6.12
C ILE A 28 -18.47 -19.77 -5.44
N LEU A 29 -19.78 -19.59 -5.22
CA LEU A 29 -20.32 -18.44 -4.51
C LEU A 29 -19.90 -18.43 -3.04
N LEU A 30 -19.99 -19.57 -2.34
CA LEU A 30 -19.53 -19.68 -0.95
C LEU A 30 -18.02 -19.43 -0.82
N TYR A 31 -17.21 -19.93 -1.76
CA TYR A 31 -15.77 -19.68 -1.77
C TYR A 31 -15.47 -18.20 -2.02
N ASN A 32 -16.17 -17.56 -2.96
CA ASN A 32 -16.03 -16.12 -3.18
C ASN A 32 -16.46 -15.31 -1.95
N ILE A 33 -17.57 -15.67 -1.29
CA ILE A 33 -18.02 -15.02 -0.06
C ILE A 33 -16.99 -15.19 1.05
N TYR A 34 -16.45 -16.40 1.22
CA TYR A 34 -15.37 -16.66 2.18
C TYR A 34 -14.13 -15.80 1.90
N ILE A 35 -13.68 -15.75 0.64
CA ILE A 35 -12.54 -14.93 0.21
C ILE A 35 -12.82 -13.43 0.45
N ILE A 36 -13.99 -12.93 0.09
CA ILE A 36 -14.38 -11.52 0.30
C ILE A 36 -14.39 -11.18 1.80
N ASN A 37 -14.97 -12.05 2.63
CA ASN A 37 -14.99 -11.86 4.08
C ASN A 37 -13.57 -11.88 4.66
N ASN A 38 -12.71 -12.80 4.21
CA ASN A 38 -11.31 -12.87 4.65
C ASN A 38 -10.48 -11.65 4.20
N ILE A 39 -10.75 -11.11 3.01
CA ILE A 39 -10.11 -9.88 2.51
C ILE A 39 -10.52 -8.66 3.36
N SER A 40 -11.77 -8.61 3.83
CA SER A 40 -12.24 -7.52 4.70
C SER A 40 -11.57 -7.51 6.08
N GLU A 41 -11.01 -8.63 6.54
CA GLU A 41 -10.25 -8.70 7.80
C GLU A 41 -8.79 -8.23 7.67
N LEU A 42 -8.28 -7.96 6.47
CA LEU A 42 -6.88 -7.53 6.24
C LEU A 42 -6.78 -6.01 5.99
N MET A 43 -7.51 -5.21 6.77
CA MET A 43 -7.35 -3.74 6.76
C MET A 43 -6.10 -3.34 7.54
N ILE A 44 -5.11 -2.79 6.83
CA ILE A 44 -3.82 -2.39 7.41
C ILE A 44 -3.75 -0.86 7.48
N ARG A 45 -3.26 -0.35 8.61
CA ARG A 45 -3.04 1.08 8.81
C ARG A 45 -1.76 1.52 8.10
N HIS A 46 -1.90 2.52 7.25
CA HIS A 46 -0.81 3.19 6.56
C HIS A 46 -0.65 4.61 7.10
N TYR A 47 0.59 5.03 7.30
CA TYR A 47 0.94 6.36 7.77
C TYR A 47 1.58 7.11 6.62
N PHE A 48 1.29 8.39 6.48
CA PHE A 48 1.85 9.18 5.39
C PHE A 48 2.31 10.55 5.84
N LEU A 49 3.17 11.13 5.01
CA LEU A 49 3.65 12.48 5.07
C LEU A 49 3.61 13.10 3.67
N ILE A 50 2.90 14.21 3.49
CA ILE A 50 2.74 14.88 2.20
C ILE A 50 3.36 16.27 2.24
N ALA A 51 4.08 16.64 1.20
CA ALA A 51 4.49 18.01 0.96
C ALA A 51 4.51 18.31 -0.55
N THR A 52 4.88 19.53 -0.91
CA THR A 52 5.17 19.85 -2.32
C THR A 52 6.37 19.04 -2.79
N ARG A 53 6.37 18.69 -4.08
CA ARG A 53 7.47 17.95 -4.71
C ARG A 53 8.80 18.67 -4.51
N ASP A 54 8.81 19.98 -4.76
CA ASP A 54 10.03 20.77 -4.68
C ASP A 54 10.58 20.84 -3.24
N PHE A 55 9.70 20.84 -2.23
CA PHE A 55 10.11 20.79 -0.83
C PHE A 55 10.82 19.47 -0.51
N PHE A 56 10.26 18.32 -0.89
CA PHE A 56 10.91 17.01 -0.64
C PHE A 56 12.14 16.75 -1.50
N LEU A 57 12.20 17.25 -2.74
CA LEU A 57 13.32 16.95 -3.65
C LEU A 57 14.48 17.95 -3.55
N TYR A 58 14.20 19.24 -3.33
CA TYR A 58 15.24 20.28 -3.43
C TYR A 58 15.56 20.99 -2.12
N GLN A 59 14.63 21.02 -1.16
CA GLN A 59 14.84 21.75 0.10
C GLN A 59 15.27 20.84 1.24
N GLU A 60 14.75 19.61 1.26
CA GLU A 60 15.05 18.61 2.28
C GLU A 60 15.82 17.42 1.69
N PRO A 61 16.75 16.79 2.42
CA PRO A 61 17.51 15.63 1.94
C PRO A 61 16.69 14.33 1.97
N ILE A 62 15.42 14.35 1.53
CA ILE A 62 14.51 13.19 1.63
C ILE A 62 14.97 12.04 0.74
N GLU A 63 15.40 12.32 -0.49
CA GLU A 63 15.89 11.29 -1.40
C GLU A 63 17.04 10.50 -0.76
N GLU A 64 18.04 11.20 -0.21
CA GLU A 64 19.19 10.61 0.47
C GLU A 64 18.78 9.75 1.68
N ILE A 65 17.86 10.27 2.51
CA ILE A 65 17.30 9.54 3.65
C ILE A 65 16.63 8.23 3.20
N LEU A 66 15.81 8.28 2.15
CA LEU A 66 15.11 7.10 1.63
C LEU A 66 16.10 6.11 1.04
N ARG A 67 17.09 6.58 0.27
CA ARG A 67 18.13 5.77 -0.35
C ARG A 67 18.97 5.02 0.70
N GLU A 68 19.41 5.70 1.74
CA GLU A 68 20.15 5.07 2.85
C GLU A 68 19.28 4.11 3.66
N ARG A 69 17.99 4.43 3.85
CA ARG A 69 17.05 3.52 4.51
C ARG A 69 16.81 2.24 3.70
N ILE A 70 16.71 2.32 2.37
CA ILE A 70 16.61 1.15 1.49
C ILE A 70 17.87 0.29 1.63
N ARG A 71 19.06 0.89 1.59
CA ARG A 71 20.33 0.18 1.80
C ARG A 71 20.35 -0.54 3.15
N HIS A 72 19.93 0.14 4.22
CA HIS A 72 19.84 -0.45 5.56
C HIS A 72 18.88 -1.64 5.62
N TYR A 73 17.71 -1.56 4.97
CA TYR A 73 16.75 -2.66 4.91
C TYR A 73 17.31 -3.87 4.14
N ASN A 74 17.95 -3.62 3.00
CA ASN A 74 18.59 -4.66 2.20
C ASN A 74 19.70 -5.38 2.99
N ASN A 75 20.52 -4.63 3.73
CA ASN A 75 21.58 -5.20 4.58
C ASN A 75 21.04 -6.05 5.74
N LEU A 76 19.79 -5.80 6.15
CA LEU A 76 19.11 -6.55 7.21
C LEU A 76 18.18 -7.65 6.67
N GLU A 77 18.14 -7.87 5.35
CA GLU A 77 17.20 -8.78 4.68
C GLU A 77 15.73 -8.50 5.07
N LYS A 78 15.41 -7.21 5.28
CA LYS A 78 14.09 -6.75 5.70
C LYS A 78 13.28 -6.24 4.50
N ASP A 79 12.03 -6.68 4.40
CA ASP A 79 11.07 -6.15 3.42
C ASP A 79 10.84 -4.65 3.58
N ILE A 80 10.84 -3.94 2.45
CA ILE A 80 10.59 -2.49 2.39
C ILE A 80 9.13 -2.22 2.78
N ASP A 81 8.95 -1.40 3.81
CA ASP A 81 7.66 -1.04 4.40
C ASP A 81 7.27 0.43 4.14
N PHE A 82 7.89 1.08 3.14
CA PHE A 82 7.68 2.47 2.77
C PHE A 82 7.88 2.76 1.28
N CYS A 83 7.28 3.84 0.78
CA CYS A 83 7.47 4.32 -0.59
C CYS A 83 7.31 5.85 -0.68
N LEU A 84 7.85 6.43 -1.76
CA LEU A 84 7.57 7.80 -2.19
C LEU A 84 6.69 7.74 -3.44
N THR A 85 5.57 8.45 -3.45
CA THR A 85 4.59 8.40 -4.55
C THR A 85 4.02 9.78 -4.87
N ALA A 86 3.84 10.05 -6.16
CA ALA A 86 3.05 11.18 -6.65
C ALA A 86 1.54 10.84 -6.73
N ASN A 87 1.17 9.56 -6.60
CA ASN A 87 -0.22 9.14 -6.61
C ASN A 87 -0.86 9.36 -5.21
N LEU A 88 -1.71 10.37 -5.12
CA LEU A 88 -2.40 10.78 -3.91
C LEU A 88 -3.88 10.35 -3.88
N SER A 89 -4.27 9.36 -4.68
CA SER A 89 -5.67 8.87 -4.77
C SER A 89 -6.26 8.44 -3.42
N PHE A 90 -5.44 8.04 -2.44
CA PHE A 90 -5.89 7.71 -1.09
C PHE A 90 -6.51 8.90 -0.34
N LEU A 91 -6.22 10.15 -0.75
CA LEU A 91 -6.82 11.36 -0.18
C LEU A 91 -8.29 11.58 -0.58
N ASN A 92 -8.78 10.86 -1.61
CA ASN A 92 -10.18 10.95 -2.04
C ASN A 92 -11.17 10.43 -0.98
N SER A 93 -10.65 9.71 0.03
CA SER A 93 -11.41 9.25 1.19
C SER A 93 -12.05 10.44 1.92
N PRO A 94 -13.32 10.33 2.37
CA PRO A 94 -14.04 11.43 3.01
C PRO A 94 -13.25 12.10 4.15
N ASP A 95 -12.55 11.29 4.94
CA ASP A 95 -11.79 11.71 6.11
C ASP A 95 -10.55 12.54 5.77
N LEU A 96 -10.04 12.45 4.54
CA LEU A 96 -8.81 13.11 4.09
C LEU A 96 -9.04 14.22 3.06
N ARG A 97 -10.29 14.47 2.64
CA ARG A 97 -10.63 15.53 1.67
C ARG A 97 -10.19 16.92 2.11
N MET A 98 -10.16 17.18 3.41
CA MET A 98 -9.68 18.48 3.92
C MET A 98 -8.19 18.67 3.66
N ILE A 99 -7.40 17.60 3.78
CA ILE A 99 -5.96 17.62 3.45
C ILE A 99 -5.80 17.88 1.95
N GLU A 100 -6.54 17.16 1.10
CA GLU A 100 -6.47 17.33 -0.35
C GLU A 100 -6.68 18.80 -0.80
N LYS A 101 -7.65 19.49 -0.19
CA LYS A 101 -7.95 20.90 -0.49
C LYS A 101 -6.85 21.88 -0.07
N GLN A 102 -6.01 21.51 0.89
CA GLN A 102 -4.91 22.34 1.39
C GLN A 102 -3.62 22.15 0.57
N LEU A 103 -3.56 21.13 -0.29
CA LEU A 103 -2.32 20.79 -1.00
C LEU A 103 -2.02 21.74 -2.16
N ILE A 104 -0.78 22.24 -2.15
CA ILE A 104 -0.18 22.96 -3.27
C ILE A 104 0.43 21.95 -4.23
N LYS A 105 -0.06 21.90 -5.47
CA LYS A 105 0.42 20.96 -6.51
C LYS A 105 1.63 21.54 -7.26
N PRO A 106 2.61 20.71 -7.68
CA PRO A 106 2.67 19.26 -7.50
C PRO A 106 3.04 18.85 -6.07
N SER A 107 2.37 17.83 -5.55
CA SER A 107 2.63 17.27 -4.22
C SER A 107 3.01 15.79 -4.32
N VAL A 108 3.78 15.32 -3.35
CA VAL A 108 4.23 13.92 -3.24
C VAL A 108 4.02 13.44 -1.81
N ALA A 109 3.80 12.14 -1.65
CA ALA A 109 3.63 11.49 -0.35
C ALA A 109 4.74 10.48 -0.09
N ILE A 110 5.23 10.46 1.15
CA ILE A 110 5.92 9.30 1.71
C ILE A 110 4.86 8.49 2.46
N VAL A 111 4.68 7.23 2.12
CA VAL A 111 3.75 6.32 2.80
C VAL A 111 4.53 5.18 3.44
N SER A 112 4.19 4.79 4.66
CA SER A 112 4.83 3.68 5.36
C SER A 112 3.87 2.94 6.30
N LEU A 113 4.15 1.67 6.55
CA LEU A 113 3.53 0.88 7.62
C LEU A 113 4.13 1.20 9.00
N ASN A 114 5.27 1.90 9.05
CA ASN A 114 5.98 2.22 10.28
C ASN A 114 5.65 3.65 10.75
N PRO A 115 4.84 3.83 11.81
CA PRO A 115 4.49 5.17 12.30
C PRO A 115 5.69 5.95 12.82
N LYS A 116 6.65 5.28 13.48
CA LYS A 116 7.84 5.93 14.03
C LYS A 116 8.70 6.56 12.95
N PHE A 117 8.75 5.94 11.76
CA PHE A 117 9.47 6.49 10.62
C PHE A 117 8.83 7.79 10.13
N ILE A 118 7.50 7.81 9.97
CA ILE A 118 6.76 9.01 9.58
C ILE A 118 6.86 10.11 10.65
N ASP A 119 6.81 9.75 11.93
CA ASP A 119 7.01 10.70 13.03
C ASP A 119 8.40 11.34 13.00
N TRP A 120 9.43 10.52 12.80
CA TRP A 120 10.81 10.98 12.69
C TRP A 120 11.03 11.89 11.48
N LEU A 121 10.38 11.62 10.35
CA LEU A 121 10.39 12.52 9.19
C LEU A 121 9.67 13.83 9.51
N LYS A 122 8.49 13.77 10.15
CA LYS A 122 7.70 14.95 10.49
C LYS A 122 8.45 15.95 11.37
N LEU A 123 9.33 15.48 12.25
CA LEU A 123 10.19 16.34 13.09
C LEU A 123 11.22 17.16 12.29
N ARG A 124 11.58 16.72 11.08
CA ARG A 124 12.49 17.43 10.17
C ARG A 124 11.73 18.30 9.18
N THR A 125 10.61 17.78 8.69
CA THR A 125 9.79 18.44 7.68
C THR A 125 8.64 19.20 8.33
N ASN A 126 8.92 20.37 8.91
CA ASN A 126 7.92 21.16 9.63
C ASN A 126 6.68 21.50 8.78
N TYR A 127 6.86 21.71 7.47
CA TYR A 127 5.78 22.09 6.55
C TYR A 127 5.02 20.92 5.92
N ALA A 128 5.43 19.67 6.18
CA ALA A 128 4.75 18.52 5.61
C ALA A 128 3.51 18.12 6.43
N ILE A 129 2.44 17.71 5.77
CA ILE A 129 1.19 17.28 6.40
C ILE A 129 1.27 15.78 6.70
N LYS A 130 1.08 15.40 7.96
CA LYS A 130 1.05 14.00 8.41
C LYS A 130 -0.40 13.51 8.49
N GLY A 131 -0.64 12.25 8.14
CA GLY A 131 -1.91 11.58 8.38
C GLY A 131 -1.79 10.06 8.39
N SER A 132 -2.95 9.38 8.43
CA SER A 132 -3.03 7.93 8.28
C SER A 132 -4.34 7.53 7.62
N PHE A 133 -4.35 6.38 6.96
CA PHE A 133 -5.57 5.77 6.41
C PHE A 133 -5.53 4.26 6.57
N MET A 134 -6.70 3.64 6.48
CA MET A 134 -6.82 2.18 6.41
C MET A 134 -6.99 1.77 4.95
N SER A 135 -6.27 0.73 4.52
CA SER A 135 -6.42 0.14 3.19
C SER A 135 -6.29 -1.38 3.30
N SER A 136 -6.99 -2.12 2.45
CA SER A 136 -6.59 -3.49 2.13
C SER A 136 -5.13 -3.48 1.69
N ARG A 137 -4.34 -4.51 2.04
CA ARG A 137 -2.89 -4.57 1.76
C ARG A 137 -2.60 -3.99 0.38
N LEU A 138 -2.08 -2.77 0.35
CA LEU A 138 -1.59 -2.20 -0.89
C LEU A 138 -0.51 -3.16 -1.35
N GLN A 139 -0.59 -3.63 -2.59
CA GLN A 139 0.65 -4.01 -3.25
C GLN A 139 1.45 -2.71 -3.31
N MET A 140 2.28 -2.51 -2.28
CA MET A 140 3.40 -1.58 -2.33
C MET A 140 4.32 -2.16 -3.39
N ASN A 141 3.95 -1.96 -4.66
CA ASN A 141 4.88 -2.18 -5.73
C ASN A 141 6.04 -1.24 -5.39
N ASN A 142 7.26 -1.76 -5.46
CA ASN A 142 8.48 -0.96 -5.42
C ASN A 142 8.54 -0.04 -6.65
N SER A 143 7.47 0.68 -6.98
CA SER A 143 7.56 1.94 -7.66
C SER A 143 8.07 2.91 -6.61
N LEU A 144 9.40 2.94 -6.44
CA LEU A 144 10.06 4.23 -6.66
C LEU A 144 9.50 4.65 -8.01
N VAL A 145 8.40 5.42 -7.96
CA VAL A 145 7.84 6.02 -9.16
C VAL A 145 9.05 6.69 -9.76
N THR A 146 9.50 6.17 -10.88
CA THR A 146 10.43 6.87 -11.73
C THR A 146 9.83 8.26 -11.82
N ILE A 147 10.55 9.22 -11.25
CA ILE A 147 10.23 10.63 -11.44
C ILE A 147 10.61 10.86 -12.91
N ASP A 148 9.82 10.28 -13.81
CA ASP A 148 10.00 10.39 -15.24
C ASP A 148 9.61 11.82 -15.58
N ASP A 149 10.66 12.57 -15.91
CA ASP A 149 10.76 13.84 -16.67
C ASP A 149 9.45 14.58 -16.99
#